data_AF-A0A7W7A927-F1
#
_entry.id   AF-A0A7W7A927-F1
#
_cell.length_a   1.000
_cell.length_b   1.000
_cell.length_c   1.000
_cell.angle_alpha   90.00
_cell.angle_beta   90.00
_cell.angle_gamma   90.00
#
_symmetry.space_group_name_H-M   'P 1'
#
loop_
_entity.id
_entity.type
_entity.pdbx_description
1 polymer ?
#
loop_
_entity_poly.entity_id
_entity_poly.type
_entity_poly.pdbx_seq_one_letter_code
_entity_poly.pdbx_strand_id
1 'polypeptide(L)'
;MSGWTVTACRYCGDDLPVHEDWSDPPEYHKECAWYESDCDICGRSMQIHRAWDNPPTAHKECKAERSAKWHAKSCNHCGGELKYHEDWEEIPDYHKDCAWYEANCNICGRSMRIHRAWDNPPTAHKECKAEQAAKWHAKACRHCGRELKYHQDWEQVPDYHKDCAWYDAKCDICGRSMSVHRGWDNPPSAHRECIEKRKAEWQVKPCAHCGKDLKYHADWKKIPDYHKDCTWTTVACSHCGTGIRAHRSWQNPPKFCDGCKSRFSARSETCTHCSKHFEVSTGTQIQCAERGWELPNKCHACRELFKHKPFYTKTEEDWLGRRVFRTYNSRGDLLSESRDEEDWLGRDRRRHKSSQGVTTGFTRDREDWLGREYKETRDTTGNVKSTSRKAEDWLGREYVESKNARGEKSAKTRKDADWLGRPRRRTD
;
A
#
# COMPACT_ATOMS: atom_id res chain seq x y z
N MET A 1 -34.56 -146.95 44.27
CA MET A 1 -35.05 -145.89 45.18
C MET A 1 -34.58 -144.59 44.58
N SER A 2 -35.49 -143.71 44.17
CA SER A 2 -35.17 -142.47 43.45
C SER A 2 -34.60 -141.41 44.42
N GLY A 3 -33.36 -140.98 44.17
CA GLY A 3 -32.54 -140.09 45.01
C GLY A 3 -32.93 -138.62 44.88
N TRP A 4 -33.98 -138.22 45.60
CA TRP A 4 -34.26 -136.81 45.87
C TRP A 4 -33.70 -136.47 47.24
N THR A 5 -32.83 -135.47 47.30
CA THR A 5 -32.35 -134.86 48.54
C THR A 5 -33.00 -133.50 48.73
N VAL A 6 -33.10 -133.03 49.97
CA VAL A 6 -33.66 -131.71 50.28
C VAL A 6 -32.53 -130.82 50.77
N THR A 7 -32.36 -129.67 50.13
CA THR A 7 -31.42 -128.62 50.55
C THR A 7 -32.23 -127.38 50.93
N ALA A 8 -31.77 -126.55 51.86
CA ALA A 8 -32.46 -125.31 52.18
C ALA A 8 -32.23 -124.27 51.07
N CYS A 9 -33.29 -123.59 50.63
CA CYS A 9 -33.13 -122.43 49.73
C CYS A 9 -32.34 -121.33 50.43
N ARG A 10 -31.34 -120.79 49.75
CA ARG A 10 -30.43 -119.76 50.27
C ARG A 10 -31.11 -118.45 50.71
N TYR A 11 -32.32 -118.14 50.23
CA TYR A 11 -32.97 -116.84 50.45
C TYR A 11 -34.23 -116.88 51.33
N CYS A 12 -35.08 -117.91 51.23
CA CYS A 12 -36.25 -118.06 52.12
C CYS A 12 -36.03 -119.08 53.24
N GLY A 13 -35.05 -119.98 53.11
CA GLY A 13 -34.80 -121.05 54.07
C GLY A 13 -35.70 -122.28 53.95
N ASP A 14 -36.65 -122.30 53.01
CA ASP A 14 -37.56 -123.43 52.80
C ASP A 14 -36.87 -124.61 52.07
N ASP A 15 -37.49 -125.78 52.16
CA ASP A 15 -37.02 -127.03 51.56
C ASP A 15 -37.02 -126.97 50.03
N LEU A 16 -35.85 -127.15 49.42
CA LEU A 16 -35.61 -127.22 47.98
C LEU A 16 -35.31 -128.68 47.58
N PRO A 17 -36.21 -129.37 46.87
CA PRO A 17 -35.97 -130.72 46.39
C PRO A 17 -34.94 -130.69 45.25
N VAL A 18 -33.85 -131.42 45.41
CA VAL A 18 -32.75 -131.56 44.46
C VAL A 18 -32.58 -133.03 44.09
N HIS A 19 -32.52 -133.31 42.79
CA HIS A 19 -32.25 -134.66 42.31
C HIS A 19 -30.74 -134.93 42.28
N GLU A 20 -30.30 -136.11 42.71
CA GLU A 20 -28.87 -136.48 42.75
C GLU A 20 -28.19 -136.42 41.37
N ASP A 21 -28.95 -136.61 40.28
CA ASP A 21 -28.43 -136.53 38.90
C ASP A 21 -28.32 -135.09 38.35
N TRP A 22 -28.63 -134.06 39.13
CA TRP A 22 -28.45 -132.67 38.69
C TRP A 22 -27.01 -132.24 38.86
N SER A 23 -26.32 -132.02 37.74
CA SER A 23 -24.92 -131.55 37.69
C SER A 23 -24.73 -130.11 38.17
N ASP A 24 -25.80 -129.31 38.20
CA ASP A 24 -25.83 -127.96 38.76
C ASP A 24 -27.18 -127.73 39.48
N PRO A 25 -27.30 -128.14 40.75
CA PRO A 25 -28.54 -128.03 41.48
C PRO A 25 -28.83 -126.56 41.82
N PRO A 26 -30.08 -126.09 41.68
CA PRO A 26 -30.43 -124.71 41.94
C PRO A 26 -30.16 -124.35 43.41
N GLU A 27 -29.61 -123.16 43.67
CA GLU A 27 -29.37 -122.69 45.04
C GLU A 27 -30.64 -122.10 45.71
N TYR A 28 -31.71 -121.91 44.93
CA TYR A 28 -32.94 -121.26 45.39
C TYR A 28 -34.18 -121.71 44.61
N HIS A 29 -35.36 -121.59 45.22
CA HIS A 29 -36.62 -121.84 44.51
C HIS A 29 -36.79 -120.85 43.36
N LYS A 30 -37.50 -121.26 42.31
CA LYS A 30 -37.87 -120.37 41.19
C LYS A 30 -38.55 -119.07 41.66
N GLU A 31 -39.28 -119.12 42.77
CA GLU A 31 -39.95 -117.97 43.38
C GLU A 31 -38.97 -117.01 44.08
N CYS A 32 -37.84 -117.53 44.58
CA CYS A 32 -36.76 -116.75 45.21
C CYS A 32 -35.73 -116.19 44.21
N ALA A 33 -35.89 -116.49 42.93
CA ALA A 33 -35.02 -116.01 41.85
C ALA A 33 -35.09 -114.49 41.63
N TRP A 34 -36.16 -113.86 42.14
CA TRP A 34 -36.43 -112.44 42.00
C TRP A 34 -36.34 -111.73 43.35
N TYR A 35 -35.86 -110.49 43.36
CA TYR A 35 -35.91 -109.61 44.51
C TYR A 35 -36.33 -108.21 44.11
N GLU A 36 -36.91 -107.47 45.05
CA GLU A 36 -37.25 -106.07 44.85
C GLU A 36 -36.08 -105.16 45.19
N SER A 37 -35.80 -104.20 44.32
CA SER A 37 -34.87 -103.09 44.54
C SER A 37 -35.56 -101.81 44.09
N ASP A 38 -35.15 -100.66 44.62
CA ASP A 38 -35.69 -99.37 44.19
C ASP A 38 -34.98 -98.87 42.92
N CYS A 39 -35.72 -98.15 42.07
CA CYS A 39 -35.18 -97.49 40.89
C CYS A 39 -34.48 -96.18 41.26
N ASP A 40 -33.22 -96.00 40.83
CA ASP A 40 -32.40 -94.79 41.09
C ASP A 40 -33.00 -93.47 40.57
N ILE A 41 -33.97 -93.53 39.65
CA ILE A 41 -34.54 -92.35 38.99
C ILE A 41 -35.89 -91.95 39.58
N CYS A 42 -36.79 -92.91 39.83
CA CYS A 42 -38.15 -92.63 40.30
C CYS A 42 -38.45 -93.12 41.72
N GLY A 43 -37.55 -93.88 42.34
CA GLY A 43 -37.72 -94.43 43.69
C GLY A 43 -38.79 -95.53 43.82
N ARG A 44 -39.37 -96.02 42.71
CA ARG A 44 -40.34 -97.13 42.71
C ARG A 44 -39.63 -98.48 42.68
N SER A 45 -40.24 -99.52 43.25
CA SER A 45 -39.69 -100.88 43.26
C SER A 45 -39.61 -101.50 41.86
N MET A 46 -38.62 -102.37 41.66
CA MET A 46 -38.39 -103.17 40.47
C MET A 46 -37.96 -104.58 40.84
N GLN A 47 -38.47 -105.57 40.11
CA GLN A 47 -38.05 -106.96 40.27
C GLN A 47 -36.77 -107.23 39.46
N ILE A 48 -35.75 -107.71 40.15
CA ILE A 48 -34.44 -108.03 39.58
C ILE A 48 -34.18 -109.51 39.74
N HIS A 49 -33.79 -110.17 38.65
CA HIS A 49 -33.38 -111.56 38.69
C HIS A 49 -31.97 -111.68 39.28
N ARG A 50 -31.79 -112.56 40.26
CA ARG A 50 -30.51 -112.72 40.97
C ARG A 50 -29.37 -113.25 40.11
N ALA A 51 -29.69 -113.97 39.03
CA ALA A 51 -28.70 -114.47 38.06
C ALA A 51 -28.28 -113.45 36.97
N TRP A 52 -28.70 -112.18 37.05
CA TRP A 52 -28.23 -111.16 36.10
C TRP A 52 -26.88 -110.59 36.55
N ASP A 53 -25.83 -110.75 35.73
CA ASP A 53 -24.48 -110.23 36.02
C ASP A 53 -24.41 -108.69 36.09
N ASN A 54 -25.30 -108.01 35.35
CA ASN A 54 -25.43 -106.55 35.34
C ASN A 54 -26.90 -106.17 35.57
N PRO A 55 -27.39 -106.23 36.81
CA PRO A 55 -28.78 -105.94 37.10
C PRO A 55 -29.08 -104.46 36.79
N PRO A 56 -30.24 -104.15 36.18
CA PRO A 56 -30.62 -102.76 35.93
C PRO A 56 -30.88 -102.05 37.26
N THR A 57 -30.35 -100.83 37.40
CA THR A 57 -30.56 -99.99 38.60
C THR A 57 -31.72 -99.00 38.45
N ALA A 58 -32.34 -98.97 37.28
CA ALA A 58 -33.53 -98.15 37.03
C ALA A 58 -34.42 -98.84 35.99
N HIS A 59 -35.73 -98.57 36.05
CA HIS A 59 -36.67 -99.04 35.04
C HIS A 59 -36.20 -98.61 33.64
N LYS A 60 -36.41 -99.48 32.65
CA LYS A 60 -36.14 -99.17 31.25
C LYS A 60 -36.86 -97.88 30.82
N GLU A 61 -38.09 -97.69 31.31
CA GLU A 61 -38.91 -96.51 31.07
C GLU A 61 -38.30 -95.25 31.71
N CYS A 62 -37.82 -95.31 32.95
CA CYS A 62 -37.20 -94.14 33.59
C CYS A 62 -35.86 -93.74 32.93
N LYS A 63 -35.08 -94.71 32.43
CA LYS A 63 -33.90 -94.40 31.61
C LYS A 63 -34.30 -93.76 30.28
N ALA A 64 -35.39 -94.23 29.66
CA ALA A 64 -35.93 -93.65 28.44
C ALA A 64 -36.45 -92.22 28.66
N GLU A 65 -37.22 -91.98 29.73
CA GLU A 65 -37.70 -90.64 30.12
C GLU A 65 -36.54 -89.68 30.37
N ARG A 66 -35.53 -90.09 31.15
CA ARG A 66 -34.35 -89.25 31.39
C ARG A 66 -33.57 -88.95 30.10
N SER A 67 -33.50 -89.90 29.17
CA SER A 67 -32.89 -89.66 27.86
C SER A 67 -33.75 -88.78 26.94
N ALA A 68 -35.07 -88.77 27.12
CA ALA A 68 -36.00 -87.95 26.34
C ALA A 68 -35.92 -86.45 26.68
N LYS A 69 -35.43 -86.11 27.87
CA LYS A 69 -35.14 -84.73 28.31
C LYS A 69 -33.93 -84.09 27.61
N TRP A 70 -33.15 -84.89 26.87
CA TRP A 70 -32.04 -84.40 26.06
C TRP A 70 -32.52 -84.17 24.63
N HIS A 71 -32.38 -82.93 24.18
CA HIS A 71 -32.68 -82.53 22.83
C HIS A 71 -31.40 -82.28 22.04
N ALA A 72 -31.53 -82.28 20.73
CA ALA A 72 -30.45 -81.98 19.80
C ALA A 72 -30.87 -80.80 18.90
N LYS A 73 -29.96 -79.85 18.69
CA LYS A 73 -30.07 -78.83 17.65
C LYS A 73 -28.77 -78.75 16.84
N SER A 74 -28.79 -78.14 15.66
CA SER A 74 -27.57 -77.93 14.89
C SER A 74 -26.77 -76.73 15.41
N CYS A 75 -25.44 -76.85 15.41
CA CYS A 75 -24.52 -75.74 15.63
C CYS A 75 -24.58 -74.77 14.45
N ASN A 76 -24.82 -73.48 14.72
CA ASN A 76 -24.96 -72.45 13.69
C ASN A 76 -23.67 -72.20 12.88
N HIS A 77 -22.51 -72.72 13.30
CA HIS A 77 -21.25 -72.57 12.58
C HIS A 77 -20.84 -73.80 11.76
N CYS A 78 -20.77 -74.98 12.39
CA CYS A 78 -20.26 -76.21 11.74
C CYS A 78 -21.38 -77.16 11.30
N GLY A 79 -22.64 -76.90 11.67
CA GLY A 79 -23.77 -77.79 11.40
C GLY A 79 -23.80 -79.06 12.26
N GLY A 80 -22.78 -79.33 13.07
CA GLY A 80 -22.73 -80.50 13.95
C GLY A 80 -23.78 -80.48 15.06
N GLU A 81 -24.10 -81.65 15.60
CA GLU A 81 -25.13 -81.82 16.63
C GLU A 81 -24.72 -81.20 17.98
N LEU A 82 -25.59 -80.38 18.56
CA LEU A 82 -25.51 -79.81 19.90
C LEU A 82 -26.59 -80.44 20.78
N LYS A 83 -26.16 -81.21 21.79
CA LYS A 83 -27.07 -81.77 22.79
C LYS A 83 -27.30 -80.77 23.92
N TYR A 84 -28.55 -80.54 24.27
CA TYR A 84 -28.94 -79.69 25.39
C TYR A 84 -30.01 -80.37 26.23
N HIS A 85 -30.06 -80.03 27.51
CA HIS A 85 -31.10 -80.52 28.42
C HIS A 85 -32.29 -79.56 28.40
N GLU A 86 -33.52 -80.08 28.53
CA GLU A 86 -34.74 -79.25 28.58
C GLU A 86 -34.71 -78.19 29.70
N ASP A 87 -34.01 -78.46 30.79
CA ASP A 87 -33.90 -77.57 31.96
C ASP A 87 -32.82 -76.46 31.82
N TRP A 88 -32.16 -76.33 30.66
CA TRP A 88 -31.18 -75.25 30.43
C TRP A 88 -31.89 -73.95 30.04
N GLU A 89 -31.76 -72.91 30.87
CA GLU A 89 -32.35 -71.58 30.60
C GLU A 89 -31.77 -70.91 29.35
N GLU A 90 -30.48 -71.13 29.06
CA GLU A 90 -29.81 -70.62 27.86
C GLU A 90 -29.18 -71.78 27.07
N ILE A 91 -29.79 -72.10 25.93
CA ILE A 91 -29.35 -73.19 25.06
C ILE A 91 -28.27 -72.67 24.09
N PRO A 92 -27.00 -73.11 24.18
CA PRO A 92 -25.92 -72.59 23.33
C PRO A 92 -26.21 -72.76 21.83
N ASP A 93 -25.92 -71.73 21.03
CA ASP A 93 -26.05 -71.77 19.56
C ASP A 93 -24.84 -72.38 18.84
N TYR A 94 -23.74 -72.55 19.56
CA TYR A 94 -22.46 -73.02 19.04
C TYR A 94 -21.83 -74.06 19.97
N HIS A 95 -21.03 -74.98 19.43
CA HIS A 95 -20.13 -75.80 20.27
C HIS A 95 -19.14 -74.91 21.01
N LYS A 96 -18.61 -75.38 22.14
CA LYS A 96 -17.59 -74.66 22.93
C LYS A 96 -16.42 -74.17 22.07
N ASP A 97 -16.01 -74.96 21.07
CA ASP A 97 -14.93 -74.62 20.14
C ASP A 97 -15.40 -73.77 18.94
N CYS A 98 -16.67 -73.93 18.51
CA CYS A 98 -17.26 -73.17 17.41
C CYS A 98 -17.71 -71.75 17.81
N ALA A 99 -17.93 -71.52 19.10
CA ALA A 99 -18.39 -70.25 19.65
C ALA A 99 -17.36 -69.13 19.50
N TRP A 100 -16.09 -69.47 19.22
CA TRP A 100 -14.98 -68.54 19.11
C TRP A 100 -14.39 -68.56 17.70
N TYR A 101 -13.93 -67.41 17.23
CA TYR A 101 -13.13 -67.30 16.02
C TYR A 101 -11.98 -66.32 16.22
N GLU A 102 -10.95 -66.43 15.38
CA GLU A 102 -9.85 -65.50 15.35
C GLU A 102 -10.12 -64.39 14.33
N ALA A 103 -9.93 -63.15 14.75
CA ALA A 103 -9.90 -61.99 13.88
C ALA A 103 -8.61 -61.21 14.14
N ASN A 104 -8.21 -60.35 13.20
CA ASN A 104 -7.05 -59.49 13.39
C ASN A 104 -7.49 -58.15 13.99
N CYS A 105 -6.69 -57.65 14.94
CA CYS A 105 -6.88 -56.32 15.50
C CYS A 105 -6.59 -55.24 14.43
N ASN A 106 -7.54 -54.34 14.18
CA ASN A 106 -7.41 -53.29 13.17
C ASN A 106 -6.32 -52.25 13.46
N ILE A 107 -5.74 -52.25 14.68
CA ILE A 107 -4.71 -51.28 15.09
C ILE A 107 -3.30 -51.88 15.01
N CYS A 108 -3.10 -53.10 15.54
CA CYS A 108 -1.76 -53.72 15.62
C CYS A 108 -1.60 -54.97 14.73
N GLY A 109 -2.65 -55.43 14.06
CA GLY A 109 -2.63 -56.61 13.20
C GLY A 109 -2.54 -57.96 13.92
N ARG A 110 -2.34 -57.99 15.24
CA ARG A 110 -2.28 -59.24 16.04
C ARG A 110 -3.65 -59.90 16.15
N SER A 111 -3.67 -61.24 16.26
CA SER A 111 -4.90 -62.01 16.39
C SER A 111 -5.62 -61.74 17.72
N MET A 112 -6.94 -61.85 17.70
CA MET A 112 -7.84 -61.75 18.85
C MET A 112 -8.96 -62.78 18.73
N ARG A 113 -9.32 -63.40 19.85
CA ARG A 113 -10.45 -64.33 19.92
C ARG A 113 -11.75 -63.58 20.19
N ILE A 114 -12.73 -63.79 19.33
CA ILE A 114 -14.03 -63.13 19.39
C ILE A 114 -15.12 -64.18 19.50
N HIS A 115 -16.08 -63.94 20.39
CA HIS A 115 -17.25 -64.80 20.54
C HIS A 115 -18.29 -64.48 19.46
N ARG A 116 -18.82 -65.49 18.78
CA ARG A 116 -19.77 -65.33 17.66
C ARG A 116 -21.12 -64.78 18.07
N ALA A 117 -21.54 -65.00 19.33
CA ALA A 117 -22.79 -64.49 19.87
C ALA A 117 -22.72 -63.05 20.42
N TRP A 118 -21.59 -62.33 20.25
CA TRP A 118 -21.53 -60.93 20.65
C TRP A 118 -22.15 -60.04 19.56
N ASP A 119 -23.17 -59.26 19.93
CA ASP A 119 -23.84 -58.32 19.01
C ASP A 119 -22.90 -57.22 18.49
N ASN A 120 -21.92 -56.82 19.31
CA ASN A 120 -20.95 -55.79 18.99
C ASN A 120 -19.52 -56.30 19.25
N PRO A 121 -19.00 -57.18 18.37
CA PRO A 121 -17.69 -57.77 18.57
C PRO A 121 -16.59 -56.70 18.51
N PRO A 122 -15.58 -56.75 19.42
CA PRO A 122 -14.50 -55.80 19.41
C PRO A 122 -13.64 -55.97 18.15
N THR A 123 -13.28 -54.86 17.52
CA THR A 123 -12.43 -54.83 16.31
C THR A 123 -10.95 -54.58 16.60
N ALA A 124 -10.61 -54.33 17.87
CA ALA A 124 -9.25 -54.12 18.33
C ALA A 124 -9.12 -54.49 19.81
N HIS A 125 -7.90 -54.83 20.25
CA HIS A 125 -7.61 -55.06 21.67
C HIS A 125 -7.94 -53.82 22.51
N LYS A 126 -8.40 -54.05 23.74
CA LYS A 126 -8.67 -52.97 24.72
C LYS A 126 -7.44 -52.07 24.92
N GLU A 127 -6.27 -52.68 25.00
CA GLU A 127 -4.98 -51.99 25.14
C GLU A 127 -4.66 -51.13 23.91
N CYS A 128 -4.82 -51.65 22.69
CA CYS A 128 -4.59 -50.88 21.47
C CYS A 128 -5.52 -49.67 21.35
N LYS A 129 -6.79 -49.78 21.78
CA LYS A 129 -7.70 -48.62 21.84
C LYS A 129 -7.23 -47.59 22.89
N ALA A 130 -6.69 -48.04 24.01
CA ALA A 130 -6.14 -47.16 25.05
C ALA A 130 -4.87 -46.43 24.57
N GLU A 131 -3.98 -47.12 23.86
CA GLU A 131 -2.78 -46.52 23.25
C GLU A 131 -3.15 -45.46 22.21
N GLN A 132 -4.12 -45.72 21.34
CA GLN A 132 -4.61 -44.72 20.38
C GLN A 132 -5.28 -43.54 21.07
N ALA A 133 -6.00 -43.76 22.17
CA ALA A 133 -6.57 -42.69 22.97
C ALA A 133 -5.47 -41.82 23.63
N ALA A 134 -4.35 -42.42 24.04
CA ALA A 134 -3.21 -41.72 24.64
C ALA A 134 -2.45 -40.81 23.67
N LYS A 135 -2.58 -41.02 22.35
CA LYS A 135 -2.01 -40.15 21.31
C LYS A 135 -2.77 -38.83 21.13
N TRP A 136 -3.91 -38.67 21.79
CA TRP A 136 -4.65 -37.41 21.78
C TRP A 136 -4.20 -36.53 22.96
N HIS A 137 -3.73 -35.33 22.61
CA HIS A 137 -3.33 -34.31 23.58
C HIS A 137 -4.31 -33.15 23.56
N ALA A 138 -4.24 -32.33 24.60
CA ALA A 138 -5.06 -31.15 24.77
C ALA A 138 -4.16 -29.91 24.99
N LYS A 139 -4.46 -28.81 24.31
CA LYS A 139 -3.89 -27.48 24.60
C LYS A 139 -4.98 -26.43 24.63
N ALA A 140 -4.72 -25.28 25.26
CA ALA A 140 -5.70 -24.19 25.27
C ALA A 140 -5.73 -23.46 23.92
N CYS A 141 -6.92 -23.16 23.41
CA CYS A 141 -7.09 -22.28 22.26
C CYS A 141 -6.62 -20.85 22.61
N ARG A 142 -5.76 -20.28 21.78
CA ARG A 142 -5.17 -18.96 22.01
C ARG A 142 -6.18 -17.80 22.04
N HIS A 143 -7.36 -17.96 21.44
CA HIS A 143 -8.40 -16.92 21.41
C HIS A 143 -9.44 -17.06 22.52
N CYS A 144 -10.04 -18.23 22.69
CA CYS A 144 -11.15 -18.41 23.65
C CYS A 144 -10.74 -19.13 24.94
N GLY A 145 -9.49 -19.59 25.07
CA GLY A 145 -8.98 -20.31 26.24
C GLY A 145 -9.54 -21.72 26.44
N ARG A 146 -10.55 -22.15 25.69
CA ARG A 146 -11.14 -23.50 25.78
C ARG A 146 -10.19 -24.57 25.24
N GLU A 147 -10.36 -25.79 25.74
CA GLU A 147 -9.55 -26.95 25.36
C GLU A 147 -9.65 -27.27 23.85
N LEU A 148 -8.52 -27.47 23.20
CA LEU A 148 -8.35 -27.92 21.82
C LEU A 148 -7.61 -29.25 21.82
N LYS A 149 -8.27 -30.30 21.32
CA LYS A 149 -7.69 -31.63 21.19
C LYS A 149 -6.93 -31.75 19.87
N TYR A 150 -5.74 -32.34 19.91
CA TYR A 150 -4.92 -32.61 18.74
C TYR A 150 -4.28 -33.99 18.84
N HIS A 151 -4.01 -34.58 17.69
CA HIS A 151 -3.32 -35.87 17.60
C HIS A 151 -1.80 -35.65 17.59
N GLN A 152 -1.04 -36.52 18.26
CA GLN A 152 0.41 -36.44 18.34
C GLN A 152 1.09 -36.41 16.96
N ASP A 153 0.51 -37.13 15.98
CA ASP A 153 1.06 -37.25 14.62
C ASP A 153 0.70 -36.08 13.69
N TRP A 154 0.02 -35.02 14.17
CA TRP A 154 -0.25 -33.83 13.34
C TRP A 154 0.99 -32.96 13.19
N GLU A 155 1.51 -32.84 11.95
CA GLU A 155 2.66 -31.98 11.64
C GLU A 155 2.44 -30.51 12.01
N GLN A 156 1.20 -30.02 11.90
CA GLN A 156 0.81 -28.67 12.27
C GLN A 156 -0.36 -28.70 13.24
N VAL A 157 -0.07 -28.49 14.52
CA VAL A 157 -1.07 -28.47 15.58
C VAL A 157 -1.80 -27.11 15.59
N PRO A 158 -3.12 -27.04 15.32
CA PRO A 158 -3.85 -25.78 15.25
C PRO A 158 -3.81 -25.00 16.57
N ASP A 159 -3.58 -23.69 16.52
CA ASP A 159 -3.62 -22.81 17.71
C ASP A 159 -5.03 -22.34 18.09
N TYR A 160 -6.00 -22.54 17.20
CA TYR A 160 -7.36 -22.06 17.32
C TYR A 160 -8.36 -23.17 16.97
N HIS A 161 -9.53 -23.16 17.62
CA HIS A 161 -10.66 -23.97 17.13
C HIS A 161 -11.06 -23.52 15.72
N LYS A 162 -11.68 -24.41 14.95
CA LYS A 162 -12.20 -24.09 13.60
C LYS A 162 -13.02 -22.80 13.60
N ASP A 163 -13.84 -22.57 14.62
CA ASP A 163 -14.70 -21.39 14.73
C ASP A 163 -13.99 -20.17 15.33
N CYS A 164 -12.89 -20.37 16.05
CA CYS A 164 -12.08 -19.30 16.66
C CYS A 164 -10.97 -18.78 15.74
N ALA A 165 -10.60 -19.58 14.74
CA ALA A 165 -9.54 -19.30 13.80
C ALA A 165 -9.87 -18.13 12.87
N TRP A 166 -11.16 -17.85 12.66
CA TRP A 166 -11.65 -16.84 11.73
C TRP A 166 -12.33 -15.69 12.48
N TYR A 167 -12.25 -14.49 11.93
CA TYR A 167 -13.00 -13.32 12.40
C TYR A 167 -13.37 -12.42 11.22
N ASP A 168 -14.40 -11.59 11.41
CA ASP A 168 -14.82 -10.63 10.40
C ASP A 168 -14.08 -9.30 10.58
N ALA A 169 -13.37 -8.90 9.54
CA ALA A 169 -12.76 -7.58 9.40
C ALA A 169 -13.52 -6.77 8.34
N LYS A 170 -13.44 -5.43 8.40
CA LYS A 170 -13.98 -4.56 7.36
C LYS A 170 -12.93 -4.30 6.29
N CYS A 171 -13.32 -4.38 5.02
CA CYS A 171 -12.47 -4.02 3.90
C CYS A 171 -12.22 -2.50 3.86
N ASP A 172 -10.96 -2.07 3.84
CA ASP A 172 -10.57 -0.66 3.82
C ASP A 172 -11.07 0.12 2.59
N ILE A 173 -11.36 -0.59 1.49
CA ILE A 173 -11.73 0.02 0.21
C ILE A 173 -13.25 0.14 0.04
N CYS A 174 -14.01 -0.88 0.42
CA CYS A 174 -15.47 -0.91 0.18
C CYS A 174 -16.32 -1.02 1.45
N GLY A 175 -15.71 -1.14 2.64
CA GLY A 175 -16.41 -1.23 3.92
C GLY A 175 -17.15 -2.54 4.20
N ARG A 176 -17.27 -3.45 3.20
CA ARG A 176 -17.90 -4.77 3.36
C ARG A 176 -17.06 -5.68 4.26
N SER A 177 -17.71 -6.62 4.95
CA SER A 177 -17.04 -7.63 5.78
C SER A 177 -16.22 -8.62 4.95
N MET A 178 -15.13 -9.12 5.54
CA MET A 178 -14.28 -10.18 5.02
C MET A 178 -13.81 -11.07 6.16
N SER A 179 -13.77 -12.38 5.92
CA SER A 179 -13.29 -13.34 6.91
C SER A 179 -11.78 -13.46 6.83
N VAL A 180 -11.11 -13.26 7.97
CA VAL A 180 -9.65 -13.25 8.10
C VAL A 180 -9.23 -14.29 9.13
N HIS A 181 -8.18 -15.06 8.80
CA HIS A 181 -7.62 -16.05 9.69
C HIS A 181 -6.66 -15.39 10.71
N ARG A 182 -6.81 -15.70 12.00
CA ARG A 182 -6.01 -15.12 13.10
C ARG A 182 -4.54 -15.53 13.10
N GLY A 183 -4.22 -16.64 12.44
CA GLY A 183 -2.85 -17.14 12.29
C GLY A 183 -2.10 -16.61 11.05
N TRP A 184 -2.67 -15.67 10.28
CA TRP A 184 -1.95 -15.07 9.16
C TRP A 184 -1.02 -13.96 9.65
N ASP A 185 0.26 -14.04 9.28
CA ASP A 185 1.26 -13.01 9.63
C ASP A 185 0.97 -11.67 8.95
N ASN A 186 0.44 -11.72 7.73
CA ASN A 186 0.04 -10.55 6.94
C ASN A 186 -1.41 -10.69 6.49
N PRO A 187 -2.38 -10.43 7.38
CA PRO A 187 -3.79 -10.53 7.04
C PRO A 187 -4.16 -9.47 5.99
N PRO A 188 -4.95 -9.81 4.96
CA PRO A 188 -5.39 -8.86 3.96
C PRO A 188 -6.34 -7.83 4.59
N SER A 189 -6.16 -6.55 4.25
CA SER A 189 -7.01 -5.46 4.73
C SER A 189 -8.16 -5.09 3.77
N ALA A 190 -8.17 -5.68 2.57
CA ALA A 190 -9.21 -5.47 1.57
C ALA A 190 -9.45 -6.74 0.76
N HIS A 191 -10.64 -6.84 0.14
CA HIS A 191 -10.94 -7.92 -0.81
C HIS A 191 -9.94 -7.89 -1.98
N ARG A 192 -9.55 -9.06 -2.46
CA ARG A 192 -8.66 -9.20 -3.62
C ARG A 192 -9.15 -8.38 -4.82
N GLU A 193 -10.44 -8.45 -5.11
CA GLU A 193 -11.08 -7.68 -6.19
C GLU A 193 -10.98 -6.16 -5.99
N CYS A 194 -11.09 -5.69 -4.74
CA CYS A 194 -10.95 -4.27 -4.43
C CYS A 194 -9.51 -3.78 -4.64
N ILE A 195 -8.52 -4.61 -4.30
CA ILE A 195 -7.11 -4.34 -4.56
C ILE A 195 -6.84 -4.30 -6.06
N GLU A 196 -7.40 -5.23 -6.83
CA GLU A 196 -7.25 -5.30 -8.29
C GLU A 196 -7.92 -4.11 -9.00
N LYS A 197 -9.13 -3.70 -8.59
CA LYS A 197 -9.79 -2.49 -9.09
C LYS A 197 -8.96 -1.23 -8.84
N ARG A 198 -8.46 -1.05 -7.62
CA ARG A 198 -7.60 0.09 -7.29
C ARG A 198 -6.27 0.07 -8.05
N LYS A 199 -5.73 -1.11 -8.35
CA LYS A 199 -4.54 -1.25 -9.22
C LYS A 199 -4.85 -0.86 -10.67
N ALA A 200 -6.04 -1.16 -11.18
CA ALA A 200 -6.46 -0.82 -12.55
C ALA A 200 -6.67 0.69 -12.77
N GLU A 201 -6.84 1.47 -11.71
CA GLU A 201 -6.93 2.95 -11.78
C GLU A 201 -5.57 3.62 -12.08
N TRP A 202 -4.46 2.88 -11.93
CA TRP A 202 -3.12 3.34 -12.29
C TRP A 202 -2.79 2.98 -13.73
N GLN A 203 -2.55 4.00 -14.54
CA GLN A 203 -2.15 3.91 -15.94
C GLN A 203 -0.65 4.21 -16.08
N VAL A 204 -0.07 3.84 -17.22
CA VAL A 204 1.36 4.02 -17.50
C VAL A 204 1.53 4.76 -18.83
N LYS A 205 2.43 5.74 -18.87
CA LYS A 205 2.86 6.39 -20.12
C LYS A 205 4.39 6.60 -20.11
N PRO A 206 5.07 6.66 -21.26
CA PRO A 206 6.51 6.91 -21.28
C PRO A 206 6.82 8.36 -20.88
N CYS A 207 7.89 8.55 -20.09
CA CYS A 207 8.43 9.86 -19.74
C CYS A 207 9.06 10.52 -20.97
N ALA A 208 8.72 11.78 -21.25
CA ALA A 208 9.16 12.49 -22.45
C ALA A 208 10.67 12.79 -22.50
N HIS A 209 11.40 12.63 -21.39
CA HIS A 209 12.86 12.83 -21.34
C HIS A 209 13.65 11.52 -21.38
N CYS A 210 13.31 10.55 -20.53
CA CYS A 210 14.10 9.33 -20.36
C CYS A 210 13.47 8.08 -20.99
N GLY A 211 12.24 8.17 -21.52
CA GLY A 211 11.51 7.05 -22.12
C GLY A 211 11.00 5.99 -21.13
N LYS A 212 11.40 6.03 -19.86
CA LYS A 212 10.95 5.08 -18.84
C LYS A 212 9.47 5.31 -18.46
N ASP A 213 8.84 4.25 -18.00
CA ASP A 213 7.44 4.24 -17.56
C ASP A 213 7.15 5.22 -16.42
N LEU A 214 6.13 6.05 -16.61
CA LEU A 214 5.57 6.96 -15.63
C LEU A 214 4.16 6.49 -15.28
N LYS A 215 3.98 6.07 -14.02
CA LYS A 215 2.67 5.69 -13.48
C LYS A 215 1.89 6.93 -13.07
N TYR A 216 0.64 7.01 -13.49
CA TYR A 216 -0.27 8.09 -13.13
C TYR A 216 -1.65 7.52 -12.82
N HIS A 217 -2.42 8.22 -12.00
CA HIS A 217 -3.79 7.83 -11.70
C HIS A 217 -4.74 8.41 -12.74
N ALA A 218 -5.76 7.64 -13.15
CA ALA A 218 -6.69 8.04 -14.21
C ALA A 218 -7.51 9.31 -13.89
N ASP A 219 -7.67 9.65 -12.60
CA ASP A 219 -8.41 10.83 -12.13
C ASP A 219 -7.56 12.11 -12.03
N TRP A 220 -6.25 12.05 -12.32
CA TRP A 220 -5.38 13.22 -12.24
C TRP A 220 -5.72 14.22 -13.33
N LYS A 221 -6.27 15.38 -12.95
CA LYS A 221 -6.58 16.50 -13.87
C LYS A 221 -5.38 16.98 -14.69
N LYS A 222 -4.16 16.82 -14.18
CA LYS A 222 -2.90 17.17 -14.86
C LYS A 222 -1.92 16.01 -14.72
N ILE A 223 -1.80 15.22 -15.78
CA ILE A 223 -0.89 14.08 -15.83
C ILE A 223 0.53 14.60 -16.12
N PRO A 224 1.52 14.35 -15.26
CA PRO A 224 2.90 14.79 -15.49
C PRO A 224 3.52 14.15 -16.74
N ASP A 225 4.29 14.92 -17.50
CA ASP A 225 5.02 14.42 -18.69
C ASP A 225 6.41 13.87 -18.37
N TYR A 226 6.90 14.15 -17.16
CA TYR A 226 8.25 13.78 -16.72
C TYR A 226 8.21 13.20 -15.30
N HIS A 227 9.14 12.30 -14.99
CA HIS A 227 9.40 11.90 -13.60
C HIS A 227 9.86 13.11 -12.79
N LYS A 228 9.68 13.06 -11.46
CA LYS A 228 10.14 14.11 -10.52
C LYS A 228 11.62 14.46 -10.67
N ASP A 229 12.44 13.50 -11.08
CA ASP A 229 13.88 13.71 -11.31
C ASP A 229 14.18 14.19 -12.74
N CYS A 230 13.29 13.89 -13.69
CA CYS A 230 13.39 14.30 -15.09
C CYS A 230 12.78 15.69 -15.36
N THR A 231 11.91 16.20 -14.48
CA THR A 231 11.24 17.51 -14.63
C THR A 231 12.20 18.70 -14.66
N TRP A 232 13.39 18.55 -14.10
CA TRP A 232 14.36 19.64 -13.96
C TRP A 232 15.51 19.52 -14.97
N THR A 233 16.00 20.67 -15.41
CA THR A 233 17.20 20.80 -16.22
C THR A 233 18.03 21.99 -15.73
N THR A 234 19.29 22.04 -16.13
CA THR A 234 20.19 23.16 -15.85
C THR A 234 20.35 24.00 -17.12
N VAL A 235 20.03 25.29 -17.04
CA VAL A 235 20.21 26.27 -18.12
C VAL A 235 21.27 27.28 -17.69
N ALA A 236 22.19 27.66 -18.57
CA ALA A 236 23.23 28.63 -18.21
C ALA A 236 22.68 30.06 -18.11
N CYS A 237 23.10 30.80 -17.08
CA CYS A 237 22.84 32.23 -16.95
C CYS A 237 23.52 33.00 -18.09
N SER A 238 22.76 33.86 -18.79
CA SER A 238 23.30 34.62 -19.94
C SER A 238 24.41 35.61 -19.59
N HIS A 239 24.48 36.06 -18.33
CA HIS A 239 25.48 37.05 -17.89
C HIS A 239 26.74 36.42 -17.29
N CYS A 240 26.59 35.43 -16.39
CA CYS A 240 27.69 34.87 -15.60
C CYS A 240 27.97 33.39 -15.87
N GLY A 241 27.20 32.72 -16.73
CA GLY A 241 27.36 31.31 -17.05
C GLY A 241 26.93 30.31 -15.95
N THR A 242 26.60 30.78 -14.75
CA THR A 242 26.16 29.90 -13.64
C THR A 242 24.90 29.11 -14.02
N GLY A 243 24.86 27.83 -13.65
CA GLY A 243 23.71 26.97 -13.89
C GLY A 243 22.47 27.42 -13.12
N ILE A 244 21.33 27.52 -13.82
CA ILE A 244 20.01 27.84 -13.31
C ILE A 244 19.16 26.59 -13.40
N ARG A 245 18.55 26.19 -12.28
CA ARG A 245 17.60 25.07 -12.27
C ARG A 245 16.27 25.54 -12.86
N ALA A 246 15.91 24.99 -14.02
CA ALA A 246 14.68 25.31 -14.73
C ALA A 246 13.82 24.06 -14.92
N HIS A 247 12.50 24.23 -14.89
CA HIS A 247 11.57 23.14 -15.18
C HIS A 247 11.46 22.97 -16.71
N ARG A 248 11.51 21.73 -17.21
CA ARG A 248 11.48 21.45 -18.66
C ARG A 248 10.18 21.87 -19.35
N SER A 249 9.08 21.93 -18.61
CA SER A 249 7.79 22.39 -19.14
C SER A 249 7.64 23.92 -19.15
N TRP A 250 8.64 24.69 -18.70
CA TRP A 250 8.56 26.15 -18.76
C TRP A 250 8.83 26.62 -20.19
N GLN A 251 7.83 27.26 -20.81
CA GLN A 251 7.98 27.88 -22.13
C GLN A 251 9.02 29.01 -22.11
N ASN A 252 9.13 29.73 -20.99
CA ASN A 252 10.06 30.84 -20.81
C ASN A 252 10.96 30.60 -19.59
N PRO A 253 12.04 29.81 -19.73
CA PRO A 253 12.96 29.57 -18.63
C PRO A 253 13.71 30.86 -18.25
N PRO A 254 14.15 31.00 -16.98
CA PRO A 254 14.87 32.19 -16.53
C PRO A 254 16.19 32.37 -17.28
N LYS A 255 16.43 33.59 -17.79
CA LYS A 255 17.68 33.95 -18.48
C LYS A 255 18.83 34.31 -17.53
N PHE A 256 18.48 34.82 -16.35
CA PHE A 256 19.44 35.33 -15.37
C PHE A 256 19.31 34.56 -14.04
N CYS A 257 20.44 34.21 -13.44
CA CYS A 257 20.48 33.60 -12.11
C CYS A 257 20.10 34.62 -11.03
N ASP A 258 19.70 34.13 -9.85
CA ASP A 258 19.24 35.01 -8.78
C ASP A 258 20.37 35.89 -8.22
N GLY A 259 21.63 35.44 -8.30
CA GLY A 259 22.78 36.29 -7.98
C GLY A 259 22.91 37.50 -8.92
N CYS A 260 22.71 37.30 -10.23
CA CYS A 260 22.69 38.40 -11.20
C CYS A 260 21.48 39.31 -11.01
N LYS A 261 20.29 38.74 -10.76
CA LYS A 261 19.09 39.55 -10.48
C LYS A 261 19.25 40.41 -9.22
N SER A 262 19.89 39.87 -8.19
CA SER A 262 20.13 40.59 -6.94
C SER A 262 21.15 41.71 -7.12
N ARG A 263 22.24 41.45 -7.85
CA ARG A 263 23.29 42.44 -8.13
C ARG A 263 22.81 43.59 -9.03
N PHE A 264 21.96 43.28 -10.00
CA PHE A 264 21.35 44.24 -10.93
C PHE A 264 19.88 44.47 -10.59
N SER A 265 19.54 44.52 -9.30
CA SER A 265 18.15 44.74 -8.86
C SER A 265 17.63 46.07 -9.38
N ALA A 266 16.33 46.12 -9.68
CA ALA A 266 15.74 47.31 -10.26
C ALA A 266 15.96 48.52 -9.36
N ARG A 267 16.42 49.63 -9.96
CA ARG A 267 16.78 50.85 -9.23
C ARG A 267 16.04 52.04 -9.79
N SER A 268 15.61 52.92 -8.89
CA SER A 268 14.91 54.16 -9.24
C SER A 268 15.94 55.24 -9.55
N GLU A 269 15.85 55.82 -10.75
CA GLU A 269 16.70 56.92 -11.20
C GLU A 269 15.84 58.16 -11.44
N THR A 270 16.41 59.35 -11.23
CA THR A 270 15.70 60.61 -11.46
C THR A 270 15.95 61.11 -12.88
N CYS A 271 14.88 61.35 -13.64
CA CYS A 271 14.99 61.88 -15.00
C CYS A 271 15.58 63.30 -14.97
N THR A 272 16.70 63.50 -15.69
CA THR A 272 17.38 64.79 -15.81
C THR A 272 16.56 65.90 -16.47
N HIS A 273 15.46 65.57 -17.16
CA HIS A 273 14.65 66.51 -17.92
C HIS A 273 13.36 66.93 -17.20
N CYS A 274 12.66 65.99 -16.59
CA CYS A 274 11.39 66.25 -15.90
C CYS A 274 11.44 66.04 -14.39
N SER A 275 12.58 65.62 -13.85
CA SER A 275 12.78 65.31 -12.43
C SER A 275 11.89 64.19 -11.88
N LYS A 276 11.15 63.47 -12.73
CA LYS A 276 10.37 62.30 -12.32
C LYS A 276 11.28 61.09 -12.13
N HIS A 277 11.00 60.31 -11.09
CA HIS A 277 11.62 59.01 -10.88
C HIS A 277 11.14 58.01 -11.93
N PHE A 278 12.03 57.15 -12.42
CA PHE A 278 11.70 56.02 -13.26
C PHE A 278 12.57 54.83 -12.90
N GLU A 279 12.01 53.64 -13.06
CA GLU A 279 12.68 52.40 -12.72
C GLU A 279 13.51 51.89 -13.90
N VAL A 280 14.77 51.56 -13.63
CA VAL A 280 15.61 50.84 -14.59
C VAL A 280 15.54 49.35 -14.28
N SER A 281 14.90 48.60 -15.18
CA SER A 281 14.77 47.14 -15.04
C SER A 281 16.13 46.44 -14.97
N THR A 282 16.18 45.31 -14.26
CA THR A 282 17.35 44.43 -14.18
C THR A 282 17.92 44.07 -15.55
N GLY A 283 17.06 43.76 -16.53
CA GLY A 283 17.50 43.44 -17.89
C GLY A 283 18.23 44.60 -18.58
N THR A 284 17.74 45.84 -18.39
CA THR A 284 18.39 47.04 -18.93
C THR A 284 19.74 47.31 -18.25
N GLN A 285 19.82 47.11 -16.92
CA GLN A 285 21.08 47.28 -16.19
C GLN A 285 22.15 46.28 -16.64
N ILE A 286 21.77 45.00 -16.79
CA ILE A 286 22.67 43.95 -17.30
C ILE A 286 23.13 44.28 -18.72
N GLN A 287 22.21 44.68 -19.60
CA GLN A 287 22.54 45.01 -20.98
C GLN A 287 23.47 46.25 -21.07
N CYS A 288 23.26 47.26 -20.23
CA CYS A 288 24.16 48.41 -20.14
C CYS A 288 25.55 47.99 -19.66
N ALA A 289 25.65 47.14 -18.63
CA ALA A 289 26.92 46.63 -18.12
C ALA A 289 27.69 45.80 -19.16
N GLU A 290 27.00 44.92 -19.90
CA GLU A 290 27.62 44.09 -20.96
C GLU A 290 28.15 44.92 -22.12
N ARG A 291 27.50 46.05 -22.44
CA ARG A 291 27.88 46.91 -23.56
C ARG A 291 28.77 48.09 -23.17
N GLY A 292 29.11 48.24 -21.89
CA GLY A 292 29.82 49.41 -21.37
C GLY A 292 29.05 50.72 -21.53
N TRP A 293 27.71 50.65 -21.56
CA TRP A 293 26.84 51.82 -21.70
C TRP A 293 26.48 52.41 -20.35
N GLU A 294 26.33 53.73 -20.30
CA GLU A 294 25.76 54.40 -19.13
C GLU A 294 24.27 54.07 -18.98
N LEU A 295 23.86 53.83 -17.74
CA LEU A 295 22.76 54.57 -17.11
C LEU A 295 21.77 55.35 -18.02
N PRO A 296 20.58 54.88 -18.44
CA PRO A 296 19.60 55.81 -18.98
C PRO A 296 19.35 56.93 -17.97
N ASN A 297 19.48 58.19 -18.39
CA ASN A 297 19.28 59.38 -17.55
C ASN A 297 17.98 60.15 -17.88
N LYS A 298 17.18 59.62 -18.80
CA LYS A 298 15.88 60.14 -19.23
C LYS A 298 14.83 59.04 -19.12
N CYS A 299 13.68 59.37 -18.54
CA CYS A 299 12.55 58.45 -18.49
C CYS A 299 12.01 58.15 -19.91
N HIS A 300 11.24 57.07 -20.04
CA HIS A 300 10.68 56.63 -21.32
C HIS A 300 9.91 57.74 -22.05
N ALA A 301 9.05 58.49 -21.34
CA ALA A 301 8.29 59.60 -21.92
C ALA A 301 9.19 60.69 -22.50
N CYS A 302 10.23 61.10 -21.78
CA CYS A 302 11.19 62.08 -22.28
C CYS A 302 12.00 61.53 -23.46
N ARG A 303 12.41 60.25 -23.44
CA ARG A 303 13.14 59.65 -24.57
C ARG A 303 12.31 59.65 -25.85
N GLU A 304 11.03 59.33 -25.76
CA GLU A 304 10.12 59.39 -26.91
C GLU A 304 9.91 60.83 -27.41
N LEU A 305 9.78 61.82 -26.51
CA LEU A 305 9.72 63.24 -26.92
C LEU A 305 10.93 63.69 -27.75
N PHE A 306 12.14 63.27 -27.35
CA PHE A 306 13.40 63.64 -28.03
C PHE A 306 13.73 62.79 -29.28
N LYS A 307 12.95 61.75 -29.56
CA LYS A 307 13.15 60.88 -30.74
C LYS A 307 12.77 61.57 -32.05
N HIS A 308 11.83 62.51 -31.99
CA HIS A 308 11.25 63.17 -33.16
C HIS A 308 12.00 64.45 -33.54
N LYS A 309 13.02 64.29 -34.40
CA LYS A 309 13.79 65.38 -35.01
C LYS A 309 13.17 65.80 -36.37
N PRO A 310 13.44 67.01 -36.91
CA PRO A 310 14.24 68.09 -36.33
C PRO A 310 13.50 68.86 -35.23
N PHE A 311 14.25 69.62 -34.43
CA PHE A 311 13.71 70.52 -33.42
C PHE A 311 13.67 71.94 -33.97
N TYR A 312 12.63 72.71 -33.63
CA TYR A 312 12.54 74.12 -34.00
C TYR A 312 12.16 74.98 -32.78
N THR A 313 12.62 76.23 -32.75
CA THR A 313 12.36 77.16 -31.64
C THR A 313 11.60 78.37 -32.16
N LYS A 314 10.45 78.67 -31.54
CA LYS A 314 9.70 79.91 -31.75
C LYS A 314 10.10 80.94 -30.70
N THR A 315 10.24 82.19 -31.13
CA THR A 315 10.46 83.34 -30.24
C THR A 315 9.17 84.13 -30.15
N GLU A 316 8.69 84.32 -28.92
CA GLU A 316 7.46 85.03 -28.58
C GLU A 316 7.78 86.09 -27.51
N GLU A 317 6.94 87.09 -27.37
CA GLU A 317 7.01 88.04 -26.25
C GLU A 317 5.88 87.71 -25.26
N ASP A 318 6.20 87.72 -23.96
CA ASP A 318 5.17 87.62 -22.94
C ASP A 318 4.44 88.97 -22.77
N TRP A 319 3.35 88.96 -22.00
CA TRP A 319 2.55 90.16 -21.73
C TRP A 319 3.31 91.28 -21.00
N LEU A 320 4.52 91.01 -20.50
CA LEU A 320 5.44 91.97 -19.87
C LEU A 320 6.55 92.42 -20.83
N GLY A 321 6.44 92.11 -22.12
CA GLY A 321 7.44 92.45 -23.14
C GLY A 321 8.73 91.63 -23.06
N ARG A 322 8.76 90.55 -22.27
CA ARG A 322 9.96 89.72 -22.11
C ARG A 322 10.00 88.61 -23.15
N ARG A 323 11.19 88.33 -23.67
CA ARG A 323 11.40 87.31 -24.70
C ARG A 323 11.27 85.90 -24.12
N VAL A 324 10.46 85.08 -24.79
CA VAL A 324 10.23 83.67 -24.50
C VAL A 324 10.60 82.83 -25.72
N PHE A 325 11.39 81.79 -25.51
CA PHE A 325 11.84 80.84 -26.51
C PHE A 325 11.19 79.48 -26.23
N ARG A 326 10.32 79.01 -27.12
CA ARG A 326 9.67 77.70 -27.00
C ARG A 326 10.20 76.75 -28.06
N THR A 327 10.78 75.65 -27.62
CA THR A 327 11.36 74.63 -28.51
C THR A 327 10.40 73.46 -28.63
N TYR A 328 10.13 73.05 -29.86
CA TYR A 328 9.20 71.98 -30.21
C TYR A 328 9.91 70.86 -30.98
N ASN A 329 9.35 69.65 -30.92
CA ASN A 329 9.74 68.54 -31.78
C ASN A 329 9.03 68.61 -33.15
N SER A 330 9.34 67.69 -34.06
CA SER A 330 8.71 67.67 -35.40
C SER A 330 7.21 67.34 -35.41
N ARG A 331 6.66 66.85 -34.28
CA ARG A 331 5.22 66.64 -34.09
C ARG A 331 4.51 67.87 -33.50
N GLY A 332 5.25 68.90 -33.10
CA GLY A 332 4.71 70.08 -32.44
C GLY A 332 4.58 69.94 -30.91
N ASP A 333 5.11 68.88 -30.30
CA ASP A 333 5.15 68.77 -28.85
C ASP A 333 6.20 69.74 -28.28
N LEU A 334 5.83 70.49 -27.24
CA LEU A 334 6.75 71.37 -26.53
C LEU A 334 7.82 70.51 -25.83
N LEU A 335 9.10 70.83 -26.06
CA LEU A 335 10.25 70.21 -25.40
C LEU A 335 10.72 71.05 -24.22
N SER A 336 10.87 72.36 -24.44
CA SER A 336 11.37 73.29 -23.44
C SER A 336 10.91 74.72 -23.70
N GLU A 337 10.80 75.49 -22.63
CA GLU A 337 10.54 76.92 -22.65
C GLU A 337 11.70 77.65 -21.96
N SER A 338 12.22 78.71 -22.56
CA SER A 338 13.25 79.55 -21.95
C SER A 338 12.76 80.99 -21.91
N ARG A 339 12.81 81.66 -20.76
CA ARG A 339 12.34 83.04 -20.59
C ARG A 339 13.46 83.91 -20.05
N ASP A 340 13.62 85.09 -20.63
CA ASP A 340 14.50 86.15 -20.12
C ASP A 340 13.82 86.83 -18.92
N GLU A 341 14.54 86.93 -17.80
CA GLU A 341 14.07 87.51 -16.55
C GLU A 341 15.22 88.11 -15.74
N GLU A 342 14.90 89.01 -14.82
CA GLU A 342 15.88 89.53 -13.85
C GLU A 342 15.86 88.67 -12.58
N ASP A 343 17.02 88.49 -11.95
CA ASP A 343 17.09 87.98 -10.59
C ASP A 343 16.77 89.06 -9.55
N TRP A 344 16.70 88.67 -8.27
CA TRP A 344 16.36 89.60 -7.18
C TRP A 344 17.36 90.76 -7.00
N LEU A 345 18.54 90.68 -7.63
CA LEU A 345 19.57 91.72 -7.66
C LEU A 345 19.52 92.55 -8.95
N GLY A 346 18.45 92.43 -9.75
CA GLY A 346 18.29 93.15 -11.01
C GLY A 346 19.22 92.67 -12.12
N ARG A 347 19.78 91.46 -12.01
CA ARG A 347 20.70 90.93 -13.04
C ARG A 347 19.96 90.05 -14.02
N ASP A 348 20.17 90.31 -15.30
CA ASP A 348 19.61 89.51 -16.38
C ASP A 348 20.02 88.04 -16.32
N ARG A 349 19.03 87.16 -16.47
CA ARG A 349 19.22 85.72 -16.61
C ARG A 349 18.14 85.12 -17.49
N ARG A 350 18.46 84.01 -18.15
CA ARG A 350 17.48 83.19 -18.86
C ARG A 350 17.14 81.96 -18.04
N ARG A 351 15.88 81.79 -17.65
CA ARG A 351 15.41 80.57 -16.98
C ARG A 351 14.93 79.55 -18.01
N HIS A 352 15.41 78.33 -17.91
CA HIS A 352 14.98 77.20 -18.74
C HIS A 352 13.99 76.32 -17.97
N LYS A 353 12.87 75.97 -18.61
CA LYS A 353 11.85 75.04 -18.13
C LYS A 353 11.70 73.87 -19.10
N SER A 354 11.42 72.70 -18.57
CA SER A 354 11.01 71.54 -19.35
C SER A 354 9.58 71.72 -19.86
N SER A 355 9.14 70.83 -20.74
CA SER A 355 7.75 70.73 -21.20
C SER A 355 6.72 70.60 -20.08
N GLN A 356 7.13 70.16 -18.90
CA GLN A 356 6.28 70.03 -17.70
C GLN A 356 6.39 71.24 -16.76
N GLY A 357 7.03 72.33 -17.19
CA GLY A 357 7.16 73.56 -16.41
C GLY A 357 8.24 73.54 -15.32
N VAL A 358 8.94 72.41 -15.14
CA VAL A 358 10.03 72.25 -14.16
C VAL A 358 11.25 73.01 -14.64
N THR A 359 11.81 73.88 -13.79
CA THR A 359 13.05 74.60 -14.11
C THR A 359 14.22 73.62 -14.23
N THR A 360 14.89 73.64 -15.38
CA THR A 360 16.03 72.75 -15.69
C THR A 360 17.38 73.45 -15.53
N GLY A 361 17.38 74.79 -15.48
CA GLY A 361 18.59 75.59 -15.28
C GLY A 361 18.40 77.07 -15.56
N PHE A 362 19.50 77.81 -15.40
CA PHE A 362 19.59 79.24 -15.66
C PHE A 362 20.83 79.55 -16.50
N THR A 363 20.69 80.36 -17.54
CA THR A 363 21.82 80.92 -18.29
C THR A 363 22.04 82.37 -17.91
N ARG A 364 23.30 82.75 -17.69
CA ARG A 364 23.71 84.14 -17.45
C ARG A 364 24.83 84.53 -18.39
N ASP A 365 24.85 85.81 -18.73
CA ASP A 365 25.97 86.41 -19.43
C ASP A 365 27.07 86.72 -18.40
N ARG A 366 28.31 86.38 -18.75
CA ARG A 366 29.48 86.45 -17.91
C ARG A 366 30.64 87.00 -18.73
N GLU A 367 31.60 87.57 -18.02
CA GLU A 367 32.82 88.08 -18.60
C GLU A 367 33.98 87.31 -17.99
N ASP A 368 34.93 86.87 -18.83
CA ASP A 368 36.16 86.29 -18.32
C ASP A 368 37.13 87.39 -17.86
N TRP A 369 38.25 87.00 -17.24
CA TRP A 369 39.25 87.94 -16.74
C TRP A 369 39.90 88.80 -17.84
N LEU A 370 39.73 88.44 -19.12
CA LEU A 370 40.23 89.16 -20.30
C LEU A 370 39.15 90.07 -20.92
N GLY A 371 38.02 90.25 -20.26
CA GLY A 371 36.93 91.09 -20.76
C GLY A 371 36.08 90.43 -21.84
N ARG A 372 36.18 89.10 -22.03
CA ARG A 372 35.47 88.39 -23.11
C ARG A 372 34.15 87.84 -22.60
N GLU A 373 33.08 88.20 -23.28
CA GLU A 373 31.73 87.73 -22.97
C GLU A 373 31.55 86.24 -23.31
N TYR A 374 30.95 85.49 -22.37
CA TYR A 374 30.47 84.13 -22.57
C TYR A 374 29.15 83.93 -21.82
N LYS A 375 28.36 82.95 -22.26
CA LYS A 375 27.14 82.54 -21.55
C LYS A 375 27.42 81.30 -20.73
N GLU A 376 27.07 81.33 -19.45
CA GLU A 376 27.19 80.18 -18.54
C GLU A 376 25.80 79.65 -18.21
N THR A 377 25.56 78.37 -18.46
CA THR A 377 24.33 77.68 -18.09
C THR A 377 24.57 76.82 -16.88
N ARG A 378 23.85 77.09 -15.79
CA ARG A 378 23.86 76.30 -14.55
C ARG A 378 22.59 75.50 -14.40
N ASP A 379 22.66 74.39 -13.69
CA ASP A 379 21.47 73.67 -13.25
C ASP A 379 20.81 74.33 -12.04
N THR A 380 19.72 73.71 -11.55
CA THR A 380 18.98 74.17 -10.37
C THR A 380 19.77 74.02 -9.06
N THR A 381 20.84 73.24 -9.05
CA THR A 381 21.74 73.06 -7.89
C THR A 381 22.93 74.03 -7.91
N GLY A 382 23.08 74.81 -8.98
CA GLY A 382 24.15 75.80 -9.14
C GLY A 382 25.41 75.27 -9.85
N ASN A 383 25.42 74.01 -10.28
CA ASN A 383 26.53 73.42 -11.03
C ASN A 383 26.51 73.88 -12.50
N VAL A 384 27.68 74.13 -13.07
CA VAL A 384 27.81 74.52 -14.48
C VAL A 384 27.49 73.32 -15.38
N LYS A 385 26.44 73.43 -16.18
CA LYS A 385 26.05 72.43 -17.20
C LYS A 385 26.80 72.65 -18.50
N SER A 386 26.95 73.91 -18.90
CA SER A 386 27.66 74.27 -20.13
C SER A 386 28.10 75.73 -20.11
N THR A 387 29.12 76.02 -20.90
CA THR A 387 29.51 77.39 -21.26
C THR A 387 29.47 77.53 -22.77
N SER A 388 29.03 78.69 -23.27
CA SER A 388 28.99 78.96 -24.70
C SER A 388 29.58 80.33 -25.01
N ARG A 389 30.40 80.41 -26.06
CA ARG A 389 31.05 81.65 -26.49
C ARG A 389 30.94 81.81 -27.99
N LYS A 390 30.89 83.07 -28.44
CA LYS A 390 31.08 83.38 -29.86
C LYS A 390 32.55 83.16 -30.21
N ALA A 391 32.79 82.58 -31.38
CA ALA A 391 34.10 82.33 -31.94
C ALA A 391 34.02 82.45 -33.45
N GLU A 392 35.16 82.72 -34.09
CA GLU A 392 35.27 82.76 -35.55
C GLU A 392 36.09 81.57 -36.03
N ASP A 393 35.71 81.03 -37.19
CA ASP A 393 36.56 80.06 -37.87
C ASP A 393 37.65 80.79 -38.67
N TRP A 394 38.58 80.03 -39.24
CA TRP A 394 39.70 80.59 -40.00
C TRP A 394 39.27 81.43 -41.22
N LEU A 395 38.01 81.32 -41.65
CA LEU A 395 37.39 82.10 -42.73
C LEU A 395 36.63 83.34 -42.22
N GLY A 396 36.77 83.69 -40.93
CA GLY A 396 36.06 84.79 -40.30
C GLY A 396 34.56 84.54 -40.11
N ARG A 397 34.08 83.29 -40.23
CA ARG A 397 32.65 83.00 -40.04
C ARG A 397 32.35 82.77 -38.58
N GLU A 398 31.43 83.57 -38.04
CA GLU A 398 30.97 83.43 -36.66
C GLU A 398 30.27 82.10 -36.39
N TYR A 399 30.58 81.50 -35.24
CA TYR A 399 29.86 80.37 -34.67
C TYR A 399 29.81 80.47 -33.15
N VAL A 400 28.93 79.70 -32.53
CA VAL A 400 28.85 79.55 -31.08
C VAL A 400 29.46 78.20 -30.70
N GLU A 401 30.57 78.23 -29.98
CA GLU A 401 31.19 77.05 -29.38
C GLU A 401 30.56 76.78 -28.02
N SER A 402 30.06 75.57 -27.79
CA SER A 402 29.51 75.15 -26.50
C SER A 402 30.38 74.06 -25.88
N LYS A 403 30.75 74.22 -24.61
CA LYS A 403 31.47 73.23 -23.81
C LYS A 403 30.58 72.61 -22.75
N ASN A 404 30.77 71.34 -22.44
CA ASN A 404 30.07 70.64 -21.35
C ASN A 404 30.63 71.06 -19.97
N ALA A 405 30.05 70.51 -18.90
CA ALA A 405 30.48 70.73 -17.52
C ALA A 405 31.98 70.39 -17.25
N ARG A 406 32.57 69.49 -18.05
CA ARG A 406 33.99 69.08 -17.95
C ARG A 406 34.92 69.96 -18.79
N GLY A 407 34.39 70.95 -19.50
CA GLY A 407 35.14 71.85 -20.38
C GLY A 407 35.42 71.27 -21.77
N GLU A 408 34.91 70.09 -22.09
CA GLU A 408 35.05 69.45 -23.40
C GLU A 408 34.08 70.07 -24.40
N LYS A 409 34.50 70.16 -25.68
CA LYS A 409 33.63 70.69 -26.75
C LYS A 409 32.43 69.76 -26.93
N SER A 410 31.23 70.31 -26.77
CA SER A 410 29.98 69.55 -26.79
C SER A 410 29.12 69.82 -28.02
N ALA A 411 29.24 71.01 -28.62
CA ALA A 411 28.49 71.39 -29.81
C ALA A 411 29.09 72.63 -30.47
N LYS A 412 28.98 72.70 -31.80
CA LYS A 412 29.31 73.89 -32.60
C LYS A 412 28.07 74.35 -33.34
N THR A 413 27.52 75.51 -32.98
CA THR A 413 26.31 76.05 -33.60
C THR A 413 26.61 77.18 -34.57
N ARG A 414 26.16 77.06 -35.82
CA ARG A 414 26.29 78.06 -36.88
C ARG A 414 24.92 78.53 -37.34
N LYS A 415 24.82 79.80 -37.74
CA LYS A 415 23.71 80.28 -38.55
C LYS A 415 24.02 79.94 -40.00
N ASP A 416 23.09 79.27 -40.66
CA ASP A 416 23.18 78.89 -42.07
C ASP A 416 21.82 79.18 -42.73
N ALA A 417 21.71 79.05 -44.05
CA ALA A 417 20.44 79.05 -44.75
C ALA A 417 20.07 77.63 -45.20
N ASP A 418 18.79 77.30 -45.26
CA ASP A 418 18.35 76.13 -46.02
C ASP A 418 18.43 76.38 -47.53
N TRP A 419 18.13 75.36 -48.34
CA TRP A 419 18.13 75.48 -49.81
C TRP A 419 17.20 76.59 -50.32
N LEU A 420 16.19 76.99 -49.55
CA LEU A 420 15.24 78.05 -49.88
C LEU A 420 15.65 79.42 -49.32
N GLY A 421 16.88 79.57 -48.83
CA GLY A 421 17.40 80.81 -48.27
C GLY A 421 16.86 81.16 -46.87
N ARG A 422 16.15 80.24 -46.20
CA ARG A 422 15.57 80.51 -44.88
C ARG A 422 16.64 80.32 -43.80
N PRO A 423 16.75 81.27 -42.85
CA PRO A 423 17.76 81.17 -41.80
C PRO A 423 17.48 79.97 -40.89
N ARG A 424 18.49 79.10 -40.74
CA ARG A 424 18.49 77.94 -39.84
C ARG A 424 19.69 78.00 -38.89
N ARG A 425 19.56 77.36 -37.74
CA ARG A 425 20.71 77.07 -36.87
C ARG A 425 21.09 75.62 -37.08
N ARG A 426 22.33 75.39 -37.48
CA ARG A 426 22.93 74.07 -37.59
C ARG A 426 23.85 73.85 -36.39
N THR A 427 23.64 72.77 -35.67
CA THR A 427 24.50 72.37 -34.55
C THR A 427 25.20 71.08 -34.94
N ASP A 428 26.53 71.15 -35.05
CA ASP A 428 27.43 70.02 -35.31
C ASP A 428 27.94 69.43 -33.99
#